data_AF-A0AA35XZG0-F1
#
_entry.id   AF-A0AA35XZG0-F1
#
_cell.length_a   1.000
_cell.length_b   1.000
_cell.length_c   1.000
_cell.angle_alpha   90.00
_cell.angle_beta   90.00
_cell.angle_gamma   90.00
#
_symmetry.space_group_name_H-M   'P 1'
#
loop_
_entity.id
_entity.type
_entity.pdbx_description
1 polymer ?
#
loop_
_entity_poly.entity_id
_entity_poly.type
_entity_poly.pdbx_seq_one_letter_code
_entity_poly.pdbx_strand_id
1 'polypeptide(L)'
;MKGKFSLVLVLALLAACAGKEQSDLREALLAKLQDDSDLKDYNLDPGEIADCVVNDLTDDLPGFPGDPRRKQYLTAYARFYSVKGSGDFEKVAEEYKDLFGSVKAAHQAALRMTDYIMTCMGQAIERSGPTER
;
A
#
# COMPACT_ATOMS: atom_id res chain seq x y z
N MET A 1 -41.49 -19.33 -10.87
CA MET A 1 -40.63 -18.84 -9.77
C MET A 1 -39.60 -17.89 -10.37
N LYS A 2 -39.86 -16.59 -10.35
CA LYS A 2 -39.03 -15.57 -11.01
C LYS A 2 -38.36 -14.71 -9.94
N GLY A 3 -37.05 -14.53 -10.10
CA GLY A 3 -36.33 -13.34 -9.66
C GLY A 3 -35.96 -13.26 -8.18
N LYS A 4 -34.93 -13.99 -7.73
CA LYS A 4 -34.14 -13.63 -6.54
C LYS A 4 -32.64 -13.98 -6.63
N PHE A 5 -32.09 -14.22 -7.83
CA PHE A 5 -30.67 -14.61 -8.00
C PHE A 5 -29.76 -13.47 -8.49
N SER A 6 -30.30 -12.27 -8.72
CA SER A 6 -29.56 -11.20 -9.42
C SER A 6 -28.85 -10.18 -8.51
N LEU A 7 -29.04 -10.22 -7.18
CA LEU A 7 -28.48 -9.21 -6.27
C LEU A 7 -27.10 -9.60 -5.70
N VAL A 8 -26.80 -10.89 -5.55
CA VAL A 8 -25.55 -11.38 -4.94
C VAL A 8 -24.35 -11.24 -5.89
N LEU A 9 -24.58 -11.32 -7.20
CA LEU A 9 -23.50 -11.27 -8.20
C LEU A 9 -22.88 -9.86 -8.36
N VAL A 10 -23.65 -8.80 -8.10
CA VAL A 10 -23.18 -7.42 -8.23
C VAL A 10 -22.26 -7.02 -7.06
N LEU A 11 -22.51 -7.53 -5.85
CA LEU A 11 -21.68 -7.28 -4.67
C LEU A 11 -20.32 -7.99 -4.76
N ALA A 12 -20.26 -9.19 -5.35
CA ALA A 12 -19.00 -9.91 -5.55
C ALA A 12 -18.06 -9.22 -6.57
N LEU A 13 -18.62 -8.59 -7.61
CA LEU A 13 -17.85 -7.84 -8.61
C LEU A 13 -17.24 -6.54 -8.05
N LEU A 14 -17.88 -5.91 -7.07
CA LEU A 14 -17.38 -4.69 -6.41
C LEU A 14 -16.18 -4.97 -5.49
N ALA A 15 -16.15 -6.14 -4.84
CA ALA A 15 -15.04 -6.56 -3.98
C ALA A 15 -13.77 -6.89 -4.78
N ALA A 16 -13.91 -7.48 -5.98
CA ALA A 16 -12.78 -7.83 -6.83
C ALA A 16 -11.98 -6.60 -7.31
N CYS A 17 -12.64 -5.45 -7.52
CA CYS A 17 -11.95 -4.21 -7.89
C CYS A 17 -11.30 -3.46 -6.71
N ALA A 18 -11.53 -3.86 -5.45
CA ALA A 18 -10.81 -3.29 -4.31
C ALA A 18 -9.48 -4.02 -4.06
N GLY A 19 -9.45 -5.33 -4.32
CA GLY A 19 -8.23 -6.14 -4.16
C GLY A 19 -7.12 -5.80 -5.16
N LYS A 20 -7.46 -5.36 -6.38
CA LYS A 20 -6.45 -5.06 -7.40
C LYS A 20 -5.47 -3.97 -6.96
N GLU A 21 -5.94 -2.83 -6.46
CA GLU A 21 -5.05 -1.71 -6.11
C GLU A 21 -4.15 -2.03 -4.91
N GLN A 22 -4.66 -2.80 -3.94
CA GLN A 22 -3.83 -3.32 -2.84
C GLN A 22 -2.77 -4.28 -3.37
N SER A 23 -3.13 -5.16 -4.32
CA SER A 23 -2.18 -6.07 -4.96
C SER A 23 -1.10 -5.33 -5.74
N ASP A 24 -1.47 -4.33 -6.54
CA ASP A 24 -0.53 -3.53 -7.33
C ASP A 24 0.45 -2.77 -6.41
N LEU A 25 -0.04 -2.20 -5.30
CA LEU A 25 0.82 -1.58 -4.29
C LEU A 25 1.75 -2.60 -3.61
N ARG A 26 1.21 -3.76 -3.21
CA ARG A 26 1.97 -4.85 -2.59
C ARG A 26 3.10 -5.31 -3.50
N GLU A 27 2.83 -5.52 -4.79
CA GLU A 27 3.83 -5.93 -5.78
C GLU A 27 4.93 -4.86 -5.96
N ALA A 28 4.55 -3.58 -6.02
CA ALA A 28 5.51 -2.48 -6.10
C ALA A 28 6.42 -2.40 -4.86
N LEU A 29 5.84 -2.61 -3.66
CA LEU A 29 6.60 -2.66 -2.41
C LEU A 29 7.52 -3.88 -2.36
N LEU A 30 7.00 -5.07 -2.69
CA LEU A 30 7.77 -6.31 -2.69
C LEU A 30 8.99 -6.20 -3.61
N ALA A 31 8.82 -5.64 -4.80
CA ALA A 31 9.93 -5.43 -5.75
C ALA A 31 11.04 -4.53 -5.17
N LYS A 32 10.69 -3.54 -4.33
CA LYS A 32 11.67 -2.69 -3.63
C LYS A 32 12.29 -3.41 -2.44
N LEU A 33 11.48 -4.08 -1.63
CA LEU A 33 11.89 -4.72 -0.38
C LEU A 33 12.75 -5.98 -0.61
N GLN A 34 12.60 -6.67 -1.74
CA GLN A 34 13.45 -7.81 -2.11
C GLN A 34 14.94 -7.44 -2.22
N ASP A 35 15.22 -6.21 -2.62
CA ASP A 35 16.59 -5.73 -2.80
C ASP A 35 17.15 -5.06 -1.53
N ASP A 36 16.31 -4.79 -0.53
CA ASP A 36 16.66 -4.11 0.72
C ASP A 36 17.67 -4.92 1.55
N SER A 37 18.75 -4.27 1.98
CA SER A 37 19.82 -4.91 2.77
C SER A 37 19.38 -5.17 4.21
N ASP A 38 18.58 -4.28 4.80
CA ASP A 38 18.20 -4.38 6.20
C ASP A 38 17.30 -5.60 6.41
N LEU A 39 16.38 -5.86 5.47
CA LEU A 39 15.56 -7.07 5.52
C LEU A 39 16.41 -8.35 5.47
N LYS A 40 17.50 -8.35 4.70
CA LYS A 40 18.43 -9.49 4.63
C LYS A 40 19.22 -9.65 5.93
N ASP A 41 19.72 -8.54 6.47
CA ASP A 41 20.54 -8.52 7.69
C ASP A 41 19.74 -8.98 8.92
N TYR A 42 18.45 -8.62 8.99
CA TYR A 42 17.53 -9.04 10.05
C TYR A 42 16.77 -10.34 9.73
N ASN A 43 17.04 -11.00 8.59
CA ASN A 43 16.37 -12.21 8.14
C ASN A 43 14.82 -12.10 8.16
N LEU A 44 14.31 -10.95 7.70
CA LEU A 44 12.88 -10.65 7.60
C LEU A 44 12.34 -11.06 6.24
N ASP A 45 11.11 -11.57 6.19
CA ASP A 45 10.43 -11.89 4.93
C ASP A 45 9.90 -10.61 4.25
N PRO A 46 10.36 -10.27 3.02
CA PRO A 46 9.89 -9.07 2.32
C PRO A 46 8.40 -9.06 2.01
N GLY A 47 7.80 -10.24 1.84
CA GLY A 47 6.36 -10.39 1.63
C GLY A 47 5.56 -10.00 2.86
N GLU A 48 5.96 -10.48 4.04
CA GLU A 48 5.32 -10.11 5.31
C GLU A 48 5.41 -8.61 5.60
N ILE A 49 6.56 -7.99 5.30
CA ILE A 49 6.71 -6.54 5.44
C ILE A 49 5.81 -5.79 4.45
N ALA A 50 5.77 -6.21 3.19
CA ALA A 50 4.89 -5.59 2.19
C ALA A 50 3.41 -5.69 2.58
N ASP A 51 2.97 -6.86 3.09
CA ASP A 51 1.61 -7.08 3.56
C ASP A 51 1.26 -6.18 4.76
N CYS A 52 2.17 -6.07 5.73
CA CYS A 52 2.01 -5.17 6.88
C CYS A 52 1.84 -3.72 6.42
N VAL A 53 2.71 -3.23 5.53
CA VAL A 53 2.67 -1.84 5.04
C VAL A 53 1.36 -1.55 4.30
N VAL A 54 0.91 -2.47 3.43
CA VAL A 54 -0.36 -2.28 2.70
C VAL A 54 -1.54 -2.20 3.66
N ASN A 55 -1.56 -3.04 4.70
CA ASN A 55 -2.64 -3.05 5.69
C ASN A 55 -2.66 -1.74 6.49
N ASP A 56 -1.54 -1.37 7.11
CA ASP A 56 -1.45 -0.16 7.95
C ASP A 56 -1.74 1.10 7.14
N LEU A 57 -1.21 1.19 5.91
CA LEU A 57 -1.50 2.30 5.01
C LEU A 57 -2.99 2.35 4.66
N THR A 58 -3.60 1.22 4.28
CA THR A 58 -5.01 1.15 3.89
C THR A 58 -5.93 1.59 5.02
N ASP A 59 -5.58 1.23 6.25
CA ASP A 59 -6.34 1.60 7.45
C ASP A 59 -6.25 3.10 7.75
N ASP A 60 -5.07 3.72 7.53
CA ASP A 60 -4.84 5.15 7.72
C ASP A 60 -5.36 6.03 6.56
N LEU A 61 -5.79 5.43 5.43
CA LEU A 61 -6.36 6.20 4.33
C LEU A 61 -7.64 6.95 4.73
N PRO A 62 -7.84 8.18 4.24
CA PRO A 62 -9.06 8.93 4.53
C PRO A 62 -10.31 8.22 3.98
N GLY A 63 -11.45 8.47 4.64
CA GLY A 63 -12.73 7.85 4.29
C GLY A 63 -12.98 6.54 5.05
N PHE A 64 -14.02 5.81 4.65
CA PHE A 64 -14.42 4.54 5.26
C PHE A 64 -14.05 3.35 4.35
N PRO A 65 -13.95 2.11 4.87
CA PRO A 65 -13.77 0.92 4.03
C PRO A 65 -14.85 0.84 2.93
N GLY A 66 -14.44 0.91 1.67
CA GLY A 66 -15.33 0.98 0.51
C GLY A 66 -15.50 2.37 -0.11
N ASP A 67 -14.94 3.44 0.48
CA ASP A 67 -14.84 4.76 -0.17
C ASP A 67 -14.06 4.60 -1.49
N PRO A 68 -14.63 4.98 -2.65
CA PRO A 68 -13.98 4.82 -3.95
C PRO A 68 -12.67 5.60 -4.06
N ARG A 69 -12.47 6.66 -3.28
CA ARG A 69 -11.22 7.44 -3.27
C ARG A 69 -10.06 6.65 -2.66
N ARG A 70 -10.31 5.70 -1.75
CA ARG A 70 -9.24 4.85 -1.19
C ARG A 70 -8.50 4.08 -2.28
N LYS A 71 -9.19 3.68 -3.35
CA LYS A 71 -8.55 3.06 -4.53
C LYS A 71 -7.57 4.01 -5.20
N GLN A 72 -7.95 5.27 -5.38
CA GLN A 72 -7.07 6.28 -5.99
C GLN A 72 -5.81 6.53 -5.16
N TYR A 73 -5.91 6.52 -3.83
CA TYR A 73 -4.74 6.63 -2.96
C TYR A 73 -3.82 5.41 -3.13
N LEU A 74 -4.35 4.20 -3.11
CA LEU A 74 -3.57 2.97 -3.31
C LEU A 74 -2.88 2.97 -4.67
N THR A 75 -3.58 3.33 -5.75
CA THR A 75 -2.99 3.50 -7.08
C THR A 75 -1.86 4.53 -7.06
N ALA A 76 -2.06 5.68 -6.42
CA ALA A 76 -1.02 6.72 -6.34
C ALA A 76 0.23 6.22 -5.61
N TYR A 77 0.05 5.53 -4.47
CA TYR A 77 1.16 4.93 -3.73
C TYR A 77 1.88 3.85 -4.54
N ALA A 78 1.15 2.98 -5.25
CA ALA A 78 1.76 1.98 -6.13
C ALA A 78 2.60 2.67 -7.22
N ARG A 79 2.10 3.77 -7.79
CA ARG A 79 2.80 4.56 -8.80
C ARG A 79 4.07 5.22 -8.25
N PHE A 80 4.00 5.85 -7.07
CA PHE A 80 5.18 6.40 -6.39
C PHE A 80 6.29 5.37 -6.18
N TYR A 81 5.91 4.12 -5.87
CA TYR A 81 6.86 3.05 -5.59
C TYR A 81 7.28 2.26 -6.85
N SER A 82 6.59 2.40 -7.97
CA SER A 82 6.94 1.75 -9.25
C SER A 82 7.96 2.52 -10.10
N VAL A 83 8.12 3.83 -9.90
CA VAL A 83 9.03 4.66 -10.69
C VAL A 83 10.49 4.48 -10.27
N LYS A 84 11.42 4.61 -11.23
CA LYS A 84 12.86 4.32 -11.05
C LYS A 84 13.74 5.56 -10.82
N GLY A 85 13.19 6.77 -10.91
CA GLY A 85 13.97 8.00 -10.78
C GLY A 85 13.13 9.20 -10.34
N SER A 86 13.80 10.22 -9.81
CA SER A 86 13.16 11.44 -9.31
C SER A 86 12.31 12.11 -10.38
N GLY A 87 12.83 12.33 -11.58
CA GLY A 87 12.08 13.01 -12.65
C GLY A 87 10.77 12.32 -13.07
N ASP A 88 10.63 11.01 -12.87
CA ASP A 88 9.35 10.31 -13.06
C ASP A 88 8.47 10.38 -11.82
N PHE A 89 9.07 10.40 -10.62
CA PHE A 89 8.35 10.70 -9.38
C PHE A 89 7.68 12.07 -9.42
N GLU A 90 8.37 13.13 -9.86
CA GLU A 90 7.78 14.47 -9.97
C GLU A 90 6.54 14.48 -10.88
N LYS A 91 6.56 13.74 -12.00
CA LYS A 91 5.39 13.62 -12.89
C LYS A 91 4.23 12.93 -12.20
N VAL A 92 4.48 11.86 -11.45
CA VAL A 92 3.44 11.15 -10.70
C VAL A 92 2.92 12.04 -9.55
N ALA A 93 3.77 12.78 -8.86
CA ALA A 93 3.35 13.72 -7.82
C ALA A 93 2.47 14.84 -8.37
N GLU A 94 2.75 15.33 -9.59
CA GLU A 94 1.89 16.28 -10.30
C GLU A 94 0.56 15.63 -10.72
N GLU A 95 0.56 14.39 -11.20
CA GLU A 95 -0.63 13.62 -11.60
C GLU A 95 -1.63 13.47 -10.43
N TYR A 96 -1.13 13.21 -9.22
CA TYR A 96 -1.95 12.97 -8.03
C TYR A 96 -2.09 14.18 -7.09
N LYS A 97 -1.63 15.38 -7.49
CA LYS A 97 -1.61 16.55 -6.60
C LYS A 97 -2.97 16.90 -6.01
N ASP A 98 -4.04 16.78 -6.77
CA ASP A 98 -5.39 17.16 -6.30
C ASP A 98 -5.94 16.14 -5.30
N LEU A 99 -5.53 14.87 -5.41
CA LEU A 99 -5.88 13.81 -4.47
C LEU A 99 -5.22 14.05 -3.09
N PHE A 100 -3.98 14.56 -3.08
CA PHE A 100 -3.24 14.88 -1.86
C PHE A 100 -3.38 16.35 -1.42
N GLY A 101 -4.02 17.19 -2.23
CA GLY A 101 -4.21 18.63 -2.02
C GLY A 101 -3.08 19.53 -2.53
N SER A 102 -1.89 18.99 -2.82
CA SER A 102 -0.81 19.68 -3.54
C SER A 102 0.30 18.71 -3.94
N VAL A 103 1.20 19.13 -4.83
CA VAL A 103 2.42 18.38 -5.17
C VAL A 103 3.28 18.16 -3.93
N LYS A 104 3.45 19.20 -3.10
CA LYS A 104 4.19 19.10 -1.83
C LYS A 104 3.59 18.03 -0.91
N ALA A 105 2.26 17.98 -0.82
CA ALA A 105 1.57 16.98 -0.02
C ALA A 105 1.72 15.57 -0.60
N ALA A 106 1.72 15.40 -1.92
CA ALA A 106 2.00 14.13 -2.59
C ALA A 106 3.44 13.64 -2.29
N HIS A 107 4.43 14.52 -2.35
CA HIS A 107 5.81 14.21 -1.94
C HIS A 107 5.88 13.77 -0.47
N GLN A 108 5.25 14.53 0.43
CA GLN A 108 5.22 14.19 1.86
C GLN A 108 4.54 12.85 2.11
N ALA A 109 3.43 12.57 1.41
CA ALA A 109 2.73 11.30 1.51
C ALA A 109 3.62 10.12 1.08
N ALA A 110 4.36 10.26 -0.02
CA ALA A 110 5.28 9.22 -0.49
C ALA A 110 6.45 8.97 0.48
N LEU A 111 6.97 10.02 1.12
CA LEU A 111 8.03 9.92 2.13
C LEU A 111 7.56 9.23 3.41
N ARG A 112 6.32 9.48 3.85
CA ARG A 112 5.75 8.80 5.03
C ARG A 112 5.64 7.29 4.89
N MET A 113 5.71 6.75 3.68
CA MET A 113 5.76 5.29 3.47
C MET A 113 6.98 4.66 4.16
N THR A 114 8.11 5.38 4.28
CA THR A 114 9.27 4.92 5.05
C THR A 114 8.89 4.66 6.52
N ASP A 115 8.01 5.48 7.11
CA ASP A 115 7.58 5.29 8.50
C ASP A 115 6.80 3.97 8.66
N TYR A 116 5.91 3.63 7.70
CA TYR A 116 5.20 2.35 7.71
C TYR A 116 6.17 1.17 7.53
N ILE A 117 7.13 1.27 6.60
CA ILE A 117 8.13 0.21 6.37
C ILE A 117 8.94 -0.04 7.64
N MET A 118 9.48 1.03 8.24
CA MET A 118 10.29 0.93 9.47
C MET A 118 9.47 0.40 10.65
N THR A 119 8.21 0.82 10.76
CA THR A 119 7.29 0.31 11.80
C THR A 119 7.04 -1.18 11.61
N CYS A 120 6.71 -1.61 10.40
CA CYS A 120 6.47 -3.02 10.07
C CYS A 120 7.70 -3.90 10.28
N MET A 121 8.89 -3.41 9.92
CA MET A 121 10.16 -4.08 10.21
C MET A 121 10.40 -4.20 11.71
N GLY A 122 10.18 -3.13 12.47
CA GLY A 122 10.31 -3.13 13.93
C GLY A 122 9.39 -4.17 14.58
N GLN A 123 8.11 -4.20 14.18
CA GLN A 123 7.18 -5.20 14.66
C GLN A 123 7.59 -6.62 14.27
N ALA A 124 8.15 -6.83 13.07
CA ALA A 124 8.61 -8.15 12.64
C ALA A 124 9.82 -8.63 13.45
N ILE A 125 10.75 -7.72 13.78
CA ILE A 125 11.89 -7.99 14.67
C ILE A 125 11.42 -8.32 16.08
N GLU A 126 10.46 -7.56 16.62
CA GLU A 126 9.88 -7.83 17.94
C GLU A 126 9.21 -9.21 18.01
N ARG A 127 8.56 -9.65 16.92
CA ARG A 127 7.97 -10.98 16.80
C ARG A 127 8.99 -12.10 16.66
N SER A 128 10.17 -11.83 16.08
CA SER A 128 11.21 -12.83 15.82
C SER A 128 12.26 -12.93 16.94
N GLY A 129 12.32 -11.94 17.84
CA GLY A 129 13.16 -11.99 19.04
C GLY A 129 12.77 -13.13 20.00
N PRO A 130 13.70 -13.61 20.85
CA PRO A 130 13.36 -14.58 21.88
C PRO A 130 12.31 -13.98 22.80
N THR A 131 11.22 -14.72 23.02
CA THR A 131 10.18 -14.37 24.00
C THR A 131 10.82 -14.29 25.38
N GLU A 132 11.26 -13.11 25.81
CA GLU A 132 11.57 -12.85 27.21
C GLU A 132 10.37 -12.18 27.88
N ARG A 133 9.36 -13.00 28.25
CA ARG A 133 8.85 -13.17 29.62
C ARG A 133 7.60 -14.04 29.67
#